data_AF-A0A3R9KYN9-F1
#
_entry.id   AF-A0A3R9KYN9-F1
#
_cell.length_a   1.000
_cell.length_b   1.000
_cell.length_c   1.000
_cell.angle_alpha   90.00
_cell.angle_beta   90.00
_cell.angle_gamma   90.00
#
_symmetry.space_group_name_H-M   'P 1'
#
loop_
_entity.id
_entity.type
_entity.pdbx_description
1 polymer ?
#
loop_
_entity_poly.entity_id
_entity_poly.type
_entity_poly.pdbx_seq_one_letter_code
_entity_poly.pdbx_strand_id
1 'polypeptide(L)' 'MGREVLVAEIDGAVAGYVTILPSAKHGPFAEVYPELSDFNVFESFRNQGIGNQLL' A
#
# COMPACT_ATOMS: atom_id res chain seq x y z
N MET A 1 -18.31 2.45 0.50
CA MET A 1 -17.05 1.73 0.76
C MET A 1 -15.92 2.57 0.17
N GLY A 2 -15.01 3.05 1.00
CA GLY A 2 -13.85 3.86 0.58
C GLY A 2 -12.60 3.01 0.39
N ARG A 3 -11.52 3.65 -0.08
CA ARG A 3 -10.17 3.09 -0.08
C ARG A 3 -9.36 3.75 1.04
N GLU A 4 -8.44 2.99 1.62
CA GLU A 4 -7.45 3.51 2.57
C GLU A 4 -6.09 3.57 1.87
N VAL A 5 -5.31 4.61 2.18
CA VAL A 5 -3.98 4.79 1.60
C VAL A 5 -3.01 5.05 2.74
N LEU A 6 -2.03 4.18 2.90
CA LEU A 6 -0.89 4.39 3.80
C LEU A 6 0.26 4.96 2.98
N VAL A 7 0.92 5.97 3.53
CA VAL A 7 2.01 6.70 2.88
C VAL A 7 3.25 6.58 3.76
N ALA A 8 4.37 6.20 3.16
CA ALA A 8 5.67 6.26 3.80
C ALA A 8 6.31 7.62 3.49
N GLU A 9 6.77 8.30 4.54
CA GLU A 9 7.49 9.58 4.42
C GLU A 9 8.90 9.44 5.01
N ILE A 10 9.88 10.03 4.33
CA ILE A 10 11.27 10.15 4.78
C ILE A 10 11.67 11.60 4.62
N ASP A 11 12.10 12.24 5.72
CA ASP A 11 12.55 13.64 5.75
C ASP A 11 11.55 14.61 5.09
N GLY A 12 10.24 14.35 5.25
CA GLY A 12 9.16 15.16 4.67
C GLY A 12 8.89 14.90 3.18
N ALA A 13 9.59 13.96 2.55
CA ALA A 13 9.31 13.50 1.20
C ALA A 13 8.51 12.19 1.20
N VAL A 14 7.51 12.09 0.34
CA VAL A 14 6.79 10.83 0.11
C VAL A 14 7.72 9.84 -0.58
N ALA A 15 7.94 8.69 0.05
CA ALA A 15 8.85 7.65 -0.41
C ALA A 15 8.14 6.43 -1.02
N GLY A 16 6.89 6.20 -0.65
CA GLY A 16 6.08 5.11 -1.16
C GLY A 16 4.68 5.11 -0.58
N TYR A 17 3.85 4.19 -1.06
CA TYR A 17 2.47 4.05 -0.61
C TYR A 17 1.95 2.62 -0.78
N VAL A 18 0.88 2.31 -0.05
CA VAL A 18 0.02 1.15 -0.31
C VAL A 18 -1.45 1.59 -0.27
N THR A 19 -2.24 1.13 -1.24
CA THR A 19 -3.69 1.32 -1.28
C THR A 19 -4.37 0.04 -0.86
N ILE A 20 -5.24 0.14 0.15
CA ILE A 20 -5.98 -0.95 0.73
C ILE A 20 -7.46 -0.75 0.40
N LEU A 21 -8.09 -1.80 -0.13
CA LEU A 21 -9.52 -1.91 -0.26
C LEU A 21 -10.03 -2.74 0.93
N PRO A 22 -10.75 -2.15 1.90
CA PRO A 22 -11.22 -2.89 3.08
C PRO A 22 -12.14 -4.07 2.74
N SER A 23 -12.80 -4.00 1.58
CA SER A 23 -13.61 -5.08 1.03
C SER A 23 -13.19 -5.31 -0.42
N ALA A 24 -12.47 -6.40 -0.66
CA ALA A 24 -12.17 -6.89 -2.00
C ALA A 24 -13.48 -7.24 -2.73
N LYS A 25 -13.64 -6.79 -3.98
CA LYS A 25 -14.88 -7.03 -4.76
C LYS A 25 -14.85 -8.32 -5.57
N HIS A 26 -13.66 -8.85 -5.84
CA HIS A 26 -13.46 -10.01 -6.71
C HIS A 26 -12.27 -10.84 -6.23
N GLY A 27 -12.14 -12.05 -6.77
CA GLY A 27 -11.03 -12.97 -6.46
C GLY A 27 -11.34 -13.95 -5.32
N PRO A 28 -10.38 -14.83 -4.99
CA PRO A 28 -10.59 -15.93 -4.05
C PRO A 28 -10.86 -15.48 -2.60
N PHE A 29 -10.63 -14.20 -2.29
CA PHE A 29 -10.79 -13.62 -0.95
C PHE A 29 -11.81 -12.47 -0.90
N ALA A 30 -12.63 -12.30 -1.94
CA ALA A 30 -13.66 -11.26 -2.03
C ALA A 30 -14.56 -11.27 -0.79
N GLU A 31 -14.81 -10.09 -0.23
CA GLU A 31 -15.63 -9.86 0.98
C GLU A 31 -15.17 -10.58 2.26
N VAL A 32 -14.02 -11.27 2.24
CA VAL A 32 -13.45 -11.97 3.40
C VAL A 32 -12.24 -11.23 3.95
N TYR A 33 -11.35 -10.74 3.06
CA TYR A 33 -10.15 -10.01 3.45
C TYR A 33 -10.02 -8.70 2.67
N PRO A 34 -9.31 -7.70 3.26
CA PRO A 34 -8.87 -6.53 2.52
C PRO A 34 -7.93 -6.91 1.37
N GLU A 35 -7.96 -6.11 0.31
CA GLU A 35 -7.08 -6.26 -0.86
C GLU A 35 -6.07 -5.12 -0.91
N LEU A 36 -4.79 -5.46 -1.13
CA LEU A 36 -3.77 -4.47 -1.50
C LEU A 36 -3.91 -4.20 -3.00
N SER A 37 -4.61 -3.13 -3.37
CA SER A 37 -4.93 -2.86 -4.78
C SER A 37 -3.80 -2.18 -5.54
N ASP A 38 -2.93 -1.45 -4.83
CA ASP A 38 -1.75 -0.83 -5.41
C ASP A 38 -0.66 -0.69 -4.33
N PHE A 39 0.59 -0.83 -4.73
CA PHE A 39 1.75 -0.77 -3.86
C PHE A 39 2.96 -0.29 -4.65
N ASN A 40 3.61 0.77 -4.16
CA ASN A 40 4.80 1.28 -4.81
C ASN A 40 5.78 1.93 -3.83
N VAL A 41 7.06 1.75 -4.13
CA VAL A 41 8.16 2.52 -3.54
C VAL A 41 8.83 3.27 -4.68
N PHE A 42 8.92 4.58 -4.58
CA PHE A 42 9.52 5.41 -5.62
C PHE A 42 11.00 5.06 -5.80
N GLU A 43 11.48 5.15 -7.04
CA GLU A 43 12.79 4.65 -7.45
C GLU A 43 13.96 5.18 -6.61
N SER A 44 13.92 6.47 -6.27
CA SER A 44 14.90 7.12 -5.40
C SER A 44 14.97 6.55 -3.98
N PHE A 45 13.94 5.82 -3.55
CA PHE A 45 13.77 5.29 -2.20
C PHE A 45 13.76 3.75 -2.13
N ARG A 46 13.93 3.05 -3.26
CA ARG A 46 14.00 1.58 -3.31
C ARG A 46 15.26 1.05 -2.61
N ASN A 47 15.21 -0.24 -2.22
CA ASN A 47 16.29 -0.96 -1.50
C ASN A 47 16.65 -0.41 -0.11
N GLN A 48 15.78 0.40 0.50
CA GLN A 48 15.96 0.95 1.85
C GLN A 48 15.04 0.30 2.90
N GLY A 49 14.32 -0.78 2.54
CA GLY A 49 13.41 -1.49 3.45
C GLY A 49 12.01 -0.88 3.59
N ILE A 50 11.71 0.22 2.90
CA ILE A 50 10.43 0.95 2.98
C ILE A 50 9.24 0.07 2.61
N GLY A 51 9.40 -0.77 1.58
CA GLY A 51 8.35 -1.69 1.17
C GLY A 51 7.94 -2.66 2.27
N ASN A 52 8.90 -3.12 3.09
CA ASN A 52 8.62 -3.98 4.23
C ASN A 52 8.00 -3.25 5.42
N GLN A 53 8.11 -1.92 5.49
CA GLN A 53 7.45 -1.13 6.53
C GLN A 53 6.00 -0.80 6.17
N LEU A 54 5.69 -0.75 4.87
CA LEU A 54 4.34 -0.55 4.35
C LEU A 54 3.46 -1.81 4.40
N LEU A 55 4.07 -2.99 4.58
CA LEU A 55 3.41 -4.31 4.61
C LEU A 55 3.45 -4.90 6.02
#